data_AF-A0A949JS91-F1
#
_entry.id   AF-A0A949JS91-F1
#
_cell.length_a   1.000
_cell.length_b   1.000
_cell.length_c   1.000
_cell.angle_alpha   90.00
_cell.angle_beta   90.00
_cell.angle_gamma   90.00
#
_symmetry.space_group_name_H-M   'P 1'
#
loop_
_entity.id
_entity.type
_entity.pdbx_description
1 polymer ?
#
loop_
_entity_poly.entity_id
_entity_poly.type
_entity_poly.pdbx_seq_one_letter_code
_entity_poly.pdbx_strand_id
1 'polypeptide(L)'
;MKKLAIVCGAPSSEMLAPFDDPEYEVWVLGNRSQNYPRYDLIFEIHDEIDEEHDERYPQWLVDKNTPLIVGNNFPIKADHVTTFPYDESERLFGSLYLTSSPAMMVCLAMLRGYPYMELYGIDLSIDDFEYFWQRPCMEAWIGFARGKGHEVVIHELSPVLKAEYVEGMACGGRPDFSKPPFTEDGFLGLAKRHQEKIAQANQQIAQLQIVIQSNDGARQAYTQMARVARSVEAGNDIPTLDITVRQKD
;
A
#
# COMPACT_ATOMS: atom_id res chain seq x y z
N MET A 1 31.99 13.94 -2.52
CA MET A 1 30.92 13.46 -3.43
C MET A 1 29.63 13.50 -2.64
N LYS A 2 28.49 13.89 -3.23
CA LYS A 2 27.21 13.85 -2.50
C LYS A 2 26.84 12.39 -2.23
N LYS A 3 26.87 11.96 -0.97
CA LYS A 3 26.40 10.64 -0.54
C LYS A 3 24.98 10.77 -0.01
N LEU A 4 24.16 9.77 -0.30
CA LEU A 4 22.77 9.72 0.14
C LEU A 4 22.52 8.42 0.91
N ALA A 5 21.86 8.53 2.06
CA ALA A 5 21.21 7.41 2.73
C ALA A 5 19.70 7.56 2.57
N ILE A 6 19.06 6.57 1.95
CA ILE A 6 17.60 6.44 1.91
C ILE A 6 17.22 5.49 3.04
N VAL A 7 16.45 6.00 4.00
CA VAL A 7 16.04 5.25 5.19
C VAL A 7 14.52 5.10 5.23
N CYS A 8 14.06 3.87 5.22
CA CYS A 8 12.64 3.52 5.35
C CYS A 8 12.39 2.67 6.60
N GLY A 9 11.23 2.03 6.69
CA GLY A 9 10.70 1.50 7.94
C GLY A 9 11.08 0.07 8.33
N ALA A 10 11.93 -0.66 7.60
CA ALA A 10 12.24 -2.04 8.00
C ALA A 10 13.21 -2.07 9.19
N PRO A 11 12.86 -2.74 10.32
CA PRO A 11 13.70 -2.79 11.52
C PRO A 11 15.06 -3.46 11.31
N SER A 12 15.21 -4.23 10.23
CA SER A 12 16.45 -4.96 9.89
C SER A 12 17.66 -4.03 9.81
N SER A 13 17.47 -2.79 9.36
CA SER A 13 18.58 -1.89 9.05
C SER A 13 18.26 -0.40 9.17
N GLU A 14 17.02 0.01 9.48
CA GLU A 14 16.66 1.44 9.54
C GLU A 14 17.54 2.25 10.51
N MET A 15 17.92 1.67 11.66
CA MET A 15 18.77 2.32 12.66
C MET A 15 20.28 2.14 12.42
N LEU A 16 20.67 1.48 11.32
CA LEU A 16 22.07 1.30 10.92
C LEU A 16 22.53 2.33 9.88
N ALA A 17 21.63 3.21 9.44
CA ALA A 17 21.98 4.29 8.54
C ALA A 17 23.00 5.26 9.18
N PRO A 18 23.84 5.92 8.37
CA PRO A 18 24.92 6.78 8.86
C PRO A 18 24.40 8.15 9.34
N PHE A 19 23.53 8.15 10.34
CA PHE A 19 22.92 9.37 10.88
C PHE A 19 23.95 10.35 11.46
N ASP A 20 25.07 9.87 12.00
CA ASP A 20 26.11 10.71 12.58
C ASP A 20 27.18 11.17 11.56
N ASP A 21 27.12 10.68 10.32
CA ASP A 21 28.09 11.05 9.27
C ASP A 21 27.57 12.26 8.46
N PRO A 22 28.17 13.46 8.61
CA PRO A 22 27.73 14.67 7.90
C PRO A 22 28.01 14.63 6.40
N GLU A 23 28.79 13.67 5.88
CA GLU A 23 28.99 13.50 4.44
C GLU A 23 27.75 12.90 3.75
N TYR A 24 26.84 12.31 4.53
CA TYR A 24 25.56 11.77 4.03
C TYR A 24 24.44 12.78 4.21
N GLU A 25 23.72 13.02 3.13
CA GLU A 25 22.33 13.46 3.21
C GLU A 25 21.45 12.25 3.57
N VAL A 26 20.45 12.45 4.41
CA VAL A 26 19.57 11.37 4.90
C VAL A 26 18.13 11.68 4.56
N TRP A 27 17.50 10.82 3.76
CA TRP A 27 16.10 10.95 3.38
C TRP A 27 15.25 9.92 4.10
N VAL A 28 14.13 10.36 4.67
CA VAL A 28 13.25 9.52 5.51
C VAL A 28 11.78 9.62 5.08
N LEU A 29 10.98 8.65 5.48
CA LEU A 29 9.52 8.69 5.33
C LEU A 29 8.87 9.62 6.38
N GLY A 30 7.85 10.37 5.98
CA GLY A 30 7.11 11.31 6.84
C GLY A 30 6.64 10.69 8.15
N ASN A 31 5.93 9.56 8.03
CA ASN A 31 5.31 8.85 9.15
C ASN A 31 6.32 8.21 10.12
N ARG A 32 7.60 8.12 9.73
CA ARG A 32 8.69 7.56 10.54
C ARG A 32 9.70 8.62 10.99
N SER A 33 9.63 9.85 10.46
CA SER A 33 10.63 10.91 10.67
C SER A 33 10.97 11.15 12.15
N GLN A 34 10.00 11.06 13.06
CA GLN A 34 10.20 11.24 14.50
C GLN A 34 11.08 10.18 15.18
N ASN A 35 11.30 9.03 14.53
CA ASN A 35 12.08 7.92 15.07
C ASN A 35 13.58 8.09 14.82
N TYR A 36 13.99 9.03 13.96
CA TYR A 36 15.36 9.14 13.49
C TYR A 36 16.04 10.37 14.12
N PRO A 37 17.33 10.25 14.52
CA PRO A 37 18.04 11.31 15.22
C PRO A 37 18.44 12.48 14.29
N ARG A 38 18.54 12.23 12.98
CA ARG A 38 18.83 13.23 11.95
C ARG A 38 18.19 12.81 10.63
N TYR A 39 17.73 13.80 9.87
CA TYR A 39 17.37 13.67 8.47
C TYR A 39 17.44 15.04 7.79
N ASP A 40 17.64 15.06 6.47
CA ASP A 40 17.78 16.27 5.67
C ASP A 40 16.62 16.47 4.70
N LEU A 41 15.85 15.40 4.44
CA LEU A 41 14.65 15.44 3.60
C LEU A 41 13.60 14.45 4.10
N ILE A 42 12.35 14.88 4.05
CA ILE A 42 11.17 14.08 4.35
C ILE A 42 10.42 13.75 3.06
N PHE A 43 9.92 12.53 2.96
CA PHE A 43 9.17 12.03 1.82
C PHE A 43 7.78 11.56 2.28
N GLU A 44 6.72 12.19 1.75
CA GLU A 44 5.32 11.87 2.06
C GLU A 44 4.45 11.90 0.80
N ILE A 45 4.38 10.78 0.08
CA ILE A 45 3.72 10.71 -1.23
C ILE A 45 2.22 10.44 -1.15
N HIS A 46 1.72 9.96 0.00
CA HIS A 46 0.33 9.55 0.09
C HIS A 46 -0.59 10.76 -0.17
N ASP A 47 -1.31 10.69 -1.30
CA ASP A 47 -2.27 11.70 -1.74
C ASP A 47 -3.56 11.62 -0.91
N GLU A 48 -3.89 10.44 -0.41
CA GLU A 48 -4.99 10.18 0.49
C GLU A 48 -4.43 10.10 1.91
N ILE A 49 -4.57 11.21 2.64
CA ILE A 49 -4.54 11.20 4.10
C ILE A 49 -5.85 10.52 4.50
N ASP A 50 -5.89 9.19 4.31
CA ASP A 50 -7.10 8.39 4.51
C ASP A 50 -7.59 8.53 5.97
N GLU A 51 -8.86 8.22 6.22
CA GLU A 51 -9.62 8.43 7.48
C GLU A 51 -8.91 8.01 8.79
N GLU A 52 -7.77 7.30 8.71
CA GLU A 52 -6.91 6.88 9.82
C GLU A 52 -5.87 7.91 10.27
N HIS A 53 -5.50 8.89 9.43
CA HIS A 53 -4.52 9.91 9.79
C HIS A 53 -5.20 11.15 10.39
N ASP A 54 -4.67 11.59 11.52
CA ASP A 54 -5.06 12.83 12.18
C ASP A 54 -5.02 14.01 11.19
N GLU A 55 -6.06 14.83 11.12
CA GLU A 55 -6.13 16.02 10.26
C GLU A 55 -4.94 16.98 10.46
N ARG A 56 -4.26 16.90 11.61
CA ARG A 56 -3.07 17.69 11.95
C ARG A 56 -1.78 17.13 11.36
N TYR A 57 -1.77 15.92 10.84
CA TYR A 57 -0.58 15.24 10.34
C TYR A 57 0.17 16.02 9.24
N PRO A 58 -0.51 16.57 8.21
CA PRO A 58 0.18 17.36 7.18
C PRO A 58 0.84 18.61 7.77
N GLN A 59 0.15 19.31 8.67
CA GLN A 59 0.69 20.49 9.33
C GLN A 59 1.89 20.13 10.21
N TRP A 60 1.82 19.02 10.95
CA TRP A 60 2.93 18.51 11.75
C TRP A 60 4.18 18.20 10.91
N LEU A 61 4.02 17.67 9.69
CA LEU A 61 5.14 17.49 8.77
C LEU A 61 5.72 18.82 8.29
N VAL A 62 4.86 19.77 7.91
CA VAL A 62 5.28 21.09 7.44
C VAL A 62 6.01 21.86 8.53
N ASP A 63 5.55 21.78 9.78
CA ASP A 63 6.11 22.48 10.94
C ASP A 63 7.55 22.04 11.28
N LYS A 64 8.00 20.89 10.79
CA LYS A 64 9.40 20.44 10.91
C LYS A 64 10.38 21.32 10.13
N ASN A 65 9.89 22.17 9.22
CA ASN A 65 10.69 23.09 8.42
C ASN A 65 11.91 22.43 7.75
N THR A 66 11.73 21.19 7.29
CA THR A 66 12.71 20.36 6.60
C THR A 66 12.21 20.15 5.17
N PRO A 67 13.08 20.17 4.13
CA PRO A 67 12.66 19.86 2.76
C PRO A 67 11.72 18.66 2.70
N LEU A 68 10.52 18.87 2.17
CA LEU A 68 9.42 17.91 2.19
C LEU A 68 8.96 17.64 0.76
N ILE A 69 9.08 16.39 0.31
CA ILE A 69 8.62 15.94 -1.00
C ILE A 69 7.27 15.26 -0.85
N VAL A 70 6.30 15.72 -1.63
CA VAL A 70 4.90 15.30 -1.49
C VAL A 70 4.24 14.86 -2.79
N GLY A 71 3.12 14.14 -2.67
CA GLY A 71 2.23 13.83 -3.79
C GLY A 71 1.53 15.06 -4.38
N ASN A 72 0.79 14.86 -5.48
CA ASN A 72 0.11 15.95 -6.19
C ASN A 72 -1.02 16.59 -5.37
N ASN A 73 -1.63 15.82 -4.46
CA ASN A 73 -2.82 16.24 -3.72
C ASN A 73 -2.53 16.68 -2.28
N PHE A 74 -1.26 16.85 -1.91
CA PHE A 74 -0.90 17.29 -0.55
C PHE A 74 -1.53 18.65 -0.21
N PRO A 75 -2.19 18.80 0.96
CA PRO A 75 -3.12 19.90 1.20
C PRO A 75 -2.47 21.25 1.51
N ILE A 76 -1.18 21.27 1.88
CA ILE A 76 -0.49 22.47 2.38
C ILE A 76 0.63 22.87 1.43
N LYS A 77 0.70 24.15 1.08
CA LYS A 77 1.80 24.74 0.30
C LYS A 77 2.70 25.56 1.23
N ALA A 78 4.01 25.33 1.16
CA ALA A 78 5.04 26.10 1.85
C ALA A 78 6.35 26.05 1.05
N ASP A 79 7.29 26.98 1.32
CA ASP A 79 8.52 27.15 0.53
C ASP A 79 9.42 25.90 0.51
N HIS A 80 9.41 25.11 1.59
CA HIS A 80 10.17 23.86 1.71
C HIS A 80 9.40 22.63 1.24
N VAL A 81 8.17 22.79 0.74
CA VAL A 81 7.31 21.70 0.26
C VAL A 81 7.33 21.67 -1.27
N THR A 82 7.80 20.56 -1.85
CA THR A 82 7.90 20.38 -3.30
C THR A 82 7.16 19.13 -3.74
N THR A 83 6.33 19.23 -4.77
CA THR A 83 5.66 18.08 -5.36
C THR A 83 6.67 17.17 -6.07
N PHE A 84 6.47 15.85 -5.96
CA PHE A 84 7.29 14.86 -6.62
C PHE A 84 7.22 15.01 -8.17
N PRO A 85 8.36 14.98 -8.88
CA PRO A 85 8.41 15.25 -10.32
C PRO A 85 8.00 14.02 -11.15
N TYR A 86 6.70 13.70 -11.19
CA TYR A 86 6.17 12.51 -11.88
C TYR A 86 6.49 12.50 -13.39
N ASP A 87 6.35 13.64 -14.07
CA ASP A 87 6.59 13.75 -15.51
C ASP A 87 8.07 13.52 -15.86
N GLU A 88 9.00 14.08 -15.07
CA GLU A 88 10.43 13.82 -15.22
C GLU A 88 10.77 12.35 -14.93
N SER A 89 10.10 11.76 -13.95
CA SER A 89 10.29 10.36 -13.55
C SER A 89 9.85 9.41 -14.67
N GLU A 90 8.70 9.66 -15.29
CA GLU A 90 8.22 8.91 -16.45
C GLU A 90 9.16 9.07 -17.64
N ARG A 91 9.62 10.29 -17.95
CA ARG A 91 10.60 10.51 -19.02
C ARG A 91 11.94 9.82 -18.75
N LEU A 92 12.37 9.77 -17.50
CA LEU A 92 13.63 9.15 -17.11
C LEU A 92 13.59 7.63 -17.33
N PHE A 93 12.51 6.97 -16.90
CA PHE A 93 12.39 5.51 -16.96
C PHE A 93 11.79 5.00 -18.28
N GLY A 94 10.97 5.82 -18.94
CA GLY A 94 10.17 5.47 -20.12
C GLY A 94 8.74 4.99 -19.79
N SER A 95 8.35 4.99 -18.52
CA SER A 95 6.97 4.75 -18.05
C SER A 95 6.82 5.19 -16.60
N LEU A 96 5.60 5.43 -16.15
CA LEU A 96 5.28 5.72 -14.75
C LEU A 96 5.29 4.44 -13.87
N TYR A 97 6.41 3.71 -13.84
CA TYR A 97 6.56 2.50 -13.04
C TYR A 97 7.06 2.83 -11.62
N LEU A 98 6.21 3.40 -10.77
CA LEU A 98 6.54 3.81 -9.40
C LEU A 98 5.47 3.29 -8.43
N THR A 99 5.75 2.19 -7.73
CA THR A 99 4.75 1.54 -6.85
C THR A 99 4.98 1.75 -5.37
N SER A 100 6.10 2.39 -4.96
CA SER A 100 6.44 2.59 -3.55
C SER A 100 7.26 3.88 -3.32
N SER A 101 7.15 4.46 -2.13
CA SER A 101 7.98 5.59 -1.70
C SER A 101 9.49 5.35 -1.85
N PRO A 102 10.09 4.22 -1.41
CA PRO A 102 11.51 3.97 -1.62
C PRO A 102 11.93 3.95 -3.10
N ALA A 103 11.09 3.43 -4.01
CA ALA A 103 11.39 3.48 -5.45
C ALA A 103 11.38 4.91 -5.97
N MET A 104 10.42 5.73 -5.52
CA MET A 104 10.36 7.15 -5.84
C MET A 104 11.55 7.94 -5.26
N MET A 105 12.03 7.60 -4.06
CA MET A 105 13.23 8.20 -3.48
C MET A 105 14.48 7.87 -4.32
N VAL A 106 14.64 6.62 -4.79
CA VAL A 106 15.72 6.27 -5.74
C VAL A 106 15.60 7.07 -7.04
N CYS A 107 14.39 7.17 -7.60
CA CYS A 107 14.14 7.97 -8.80
C CYS A 107 14.53 9.46 -8.61
N LEU A 108 14.11 10.08 -7.51
CA LEU A 108 14.45 11.47 -7.19
C LEU A 108 15.96 11.64 -6.99
N ALA A 109 16.63 10.69 -6.35
CA ALA A 109 18.08 10.70 -6.21
C ALA A 109 18.79 10.68 -7.57
N MET A 110 18.29 9.88 -8.52
CA MET A 110 18.79 9.89 -9.90
C MET A 110 18.55 11.22 -10.60
N LEU A 111 17.34 11.79 -10.51
CA LEU A 111 17.00 13.09 -11.09
C LEU A 111 17.86 14.23 -10.52
N ARG A 112 18.24 14.14 -9.23
CA ARG A 112 19.15 15.07 -8.56
C ARG A 112 20.63 14.77 -8.79
N GLY A 113 20.96 13.70 -9.51
CA GLY A 113 22.32 13.35 -9.89
C GLY A 113 23.18 12.85 -8.73
N TYR A 114 22.61 12.18 -7.72
CA TYR A 114 23.42 11.55 -6.65
C TYR A 114 24.24 10.40 -7.23
N PRO A 115 25.58 10.47 -7.24
CA PRO A 115 26.39 9.40 -7.80
C PRO A 115 26.44 8.17 -6.88
N TYR A 116 26.14 8.34 -5.59
CA TYR A 116 26.25 7.32 -4.55
C TYR A 116 25.04 7.37 -3.62
N MET A 117 24.37 6.23 -3.45
CA MET A 117 23.23 6.08 -2.54
C MET A 117 23.25 4.72 -1.83
N GLU A 118 22.89 4.73 -0.55
CA GLU A 118 22.77 3.55 0.30
C GLU A 118 21.34 3.38 0.79
N LEU A 119 20.87 2.14 0.82
CA LEU A 119 19.49 1.80 1.13
C LEU A 119 19.40 1.09 2.48
N TYR A 120 18.63 1.67 3.41
CA TYR A 120 18.42 1.20 4.77
C TYR A 120 16.93 1.06 5.07
N GLY A 121 16.55 0.01 5.81
CA GLY A 121 15.16 -0.22 6.19
C GLY A 121 14.23 -0.49 5.01
N ILE A 122 14.73 -1.10 3.92
CA ILE A 122 13.94 -1.44 2.72
C ILE A 122 14.04 -2.94 2.50
N ASP A 123 13.13 -3.70 3.12
CA ASP A 123 13.12 -5.17 3.01
C ASP A 123 12.11 -5.69 1.98
N LEU A 124 10.90 -5.12 1.99
CA LEU A 124 9.78 -5.51 1.11
C LEU A 124 9.54 -7.03 1.06
N SER A 125 9.59 -7.68 2.23
CA SER A 125 9.70 -9.14 2.38
C SER A 125 8.44 -9.87 2.85
N ILE A 126 7.36 -9.14 3.13
CA ILE A 126 6.10 -9.73 3.59
C ILE A 126 5.22 -10.07 2.39
N ASP A 127 5.01 -11.38 2.18
CA ASP A 127 4.10 -11.92 1.18
C ASP A 127 2.63 -11.64 1.56
N ASP A 128 1.74 -11.52 0.57
CA ASP A 128 0.31 -11.17 0.70
C ASP A 128 0.01 -9.77 1.30
N PHE A 129 0.99 -8.86 1.26
CA PHE A 129 0.83 -7.44 1.63
C PHE A 129 1.22 -6.51 0.46
N GLU A 130 1.06 -5.19 0.62
CA GLU A 130 1.47 -4.21 -0.41
C GLU A 130 2.94 -4.38 -0.81
N TYR A 131 3.80 -4.78 0.13
CA TYR A 131 5.24 -4.95 -0.05
C TYR A 131 5.61 -5.96 -1.14
N PHE A 132 4.81 -7.02 -1.32
CA PHE A 132 4.99 -8.00 -2.39
C PHE A 132 4.89 -7.36 -3.77
N TRP A 133 3.89 -6.48 -3.97
CA TRP A 133 3.66 -5.77 -5.23
C TRP A 133 4.66 -4.63 -5.44
N GLN A 134 5.23 -4.10 -4.36
CA GLN A 134 6.21 -3.02 -4.40
C GLN A 134 7.62 -3.49 -4.77
N ARG A 135 7.99 -4.71 -4.35
CA ARG A 135 9.35 -5.25 -4.51
C ARG A 135 9.84 -5.30 -5.96
N PRO A 136 9.08 -5.78 -6.97
CA PRO A 136 9.54 -5.81 -8.36
C PRO A 136 9.86 -4.42 -8.92
N CYS A 137 9.11 -3.40 -8.51
CA CYS A 137 9.37 -2.02 -8.92
C CYS A 137 10.67 -1.49 -8.30
N MET A 138 10.84 -1.70 -6.98
CA MET A 138 12.06 -1.30 -6.29
C MET A 138 13.31 -1.94 -6.91
N GLU A 139 13.27 -3.25 -7.17
CA GLU A 139 14.37 -3.99 -7.79
C GLU A 139 14.70 -3.48 -9.20
N ALA A 140 13.67 -3.15 -9.99
CA ALA A 140 13.85 -2.56 -11.33
C ALA A 140 14.53 -1.18 -11.27
N TRP A 141 14.14 -0.31 -10.33
CA TRP A 141 14.77 1.01 -10.16
C TRP A 141 16.21 0.91 -9.69
N ILE A 142 16.54 -0.01 -8.78
CA ILE A 142 17.93 -0.24 -8.37
C ILE A 142 18.77 -0.71 -9.57
N GLY A 143 18.26 -1.67 -10.35
CA GLY A 143 18.94 -2.15 -11.56
C GLY A 143 19.15 -1.04 -12.59
N PHE A 144 18.12 -0.22 -12.83
CA PHE A 144 18.17 0.90 -13.75
C PHE A 144 19.15 2.00 -13.29
N ALA A 145 19.14 2.37 -12.02
CA ALA A 145 20.07 3.32 -11.42
C ALA A 145 21.53 2.88 -11.60
N ARG A 146 21.83 1.62 -11.26
CA ARG A 146 23.15 1.02 -11.49
C ARG A 146 23.56 1.05 -12.96
N GLY A 147 22.65 0.68 -13.87
CA GLY A 147 22.88 0.73 -15.31
C GLY A 147 23.14 2.15 -15.86
N LYS A 148 22.65 3.18 -15.18
CA LYS A 148 22.88 4.61 -15.49
C LYS A 148 24.13 5.19 -14.84
N GLY A 149 24.90 4.40 -14.10
CA GLY A 149 26.16 4.81 -13.47
C GLY A 149 26.02 5.36 -12.05
N HIS A 150 24.88 5.16 -11.40
CA HIS A 150 24.73 5.45 -9.97
C HIS A 150 25.18 4.25 -9.14
N GLU A 151 26.02 4.47 -8.15
CA GLU A 151 26.38 3.45 -7.17
C GLU A 151 25.25 3.31 -6.15
N VAL A 152 24.57 2.17 -6.17
CA VAL A 152 23.47 1.85 -5.25
C VAL A 152 23.88 0.68 -4.37
N VAL A 153 24.10 0.95 -3.08
CA VAL A 153 24.46 -0.05 -2.08
C VAL A 153 23.20 -0.45 -1.30
N ILE A 154 22.93 -1.75 -1.22
CA ILE A 154 21.82 -2.30 -0.46
C ILE A 154 22.39 -2.87 0.83
N HIS A 155 21.82 -2.54 1.99
CA HIS A 155 22.28 -3.11 3.26
C HIS A 155 22.25 -4.65 3.22
N GLU A 156 23.22 -5.31 3.84
CA GLU A 156 23.41 -6.76 3.74
C GLU A 156 22.22 -7.57 4.31
N LEU A 157 21.47 -6.97 5.23
CA LEU A 157 20.28 -7.58 5.85
C LEU A 157 19.00 -7.46 5.00
N SER A 158 18.96 -6.58 4.00
CA SER A 158 17.80 -6.45 3.12
C SER A 158 17.74 -7.62 2.12
N PRO A 159 16.60 -8.30 1.93
CA PRO A 159 16.45 -9.35 0.93
C PRO A 159 16.26 -8.83 -0.51
N VAL A 160 16.15 -7.52 -0.73
CA VAL A 160 15.97 -6.92 -2.07
C VAL A 160 17.17 -7.25 -2.98
N LEU A 161 16.90 -7.63 -4.23
CA LEU A 161 17.89 -8.14 -5.20
C LEU A 161 18.69 -9.36 -4.71
N LYS A 162 18.17 -10.10 -3.73
CA LYS A 162 18.74 -11.37 -3.27
C LYS A 162 17.73 -12.48 -3.47
N ALA A 163 18.23 -13.61 -3.96
CA ALA A 163 17.49 -14.84 -4.10
C ALA A 163 18.41 -15.99 -3.67
N GLU A 164 17.89 -16.91 -2.87
CA GLU A 164 18.55 -18.20 -2.63
C GLU A 164 18.47 -19.10 -3.87
N TYR A 165 17.44 -18.88 -4.70
CA TYR A 165 17.25 -19.58 -5.96
C TYR A 165 18.03 -18.92 -7.09
N VAL A 166 18.84 -19.71 -7.78
CA VAL A 166 19.51 -19.31 -9.04
C VAL A 166 19.25 -20.39 -10.08
N GLU A 167 18.53 -20.03 -11.14
CA GLU A 167 18.23 -20.92 -12.25
C GLU A 167 19.53 -21.57 -12.78
N GLY A 168 19.52 -22.90 -12.87
CA GLY A 168 20.68 -23.68 -13.34
C GLY A 168 21.84 -23.88 -12.35
N MET A 169 21.97 -23.12 -11.25
CA MET A 169 23.00 -23.31 -10.22
C MET A 169 22.46 -23.87 -8.91
N ALA A 170 21.29 -23.39 -8.51
CA ALA A 170 20.48 -23.91 -7.43
C ALA A 170 19.17 -24.46 -8.01
N CYS A 171 19.28 -25.28 -9.08
CA CYS A 171 18.14 -26.01 -9.61
C CYS A 171 17.69 -27.03 -8.56
N GLY A 172 16.82 -26.50 -7.70
CA GLY A 172 16.04 -27.16 -6.69
C GLY A 172 16.66 -27.25 -5.29
N GLY A 173 15.77 -27.39 -4.31
CA GLY A 173 15.69 -28.76 -3.82
C GLY A 173 15.45 -29.62 -5.06
N ARG A 174 16.52 -30.22 -5.61
CA ARG A 174 16.56 -30.81 -6.97
C ARG A 174 15.18 -31.40 -7.31
N PRO A 175 14.56 -31.12 -8.48
CA PRO A 175 13.40 -31.88 -8.90
C PRO A 175 13.83 -33.33 -8.84
N ASP A 176 13.31 -34.04 -7.84
CA ASP A 176 13.54 -35.45 -7.71
C ASP A 176 12.74 -36.05 -8.86
N PHE A 177 13.38 -36.28 -10.02
CA PHE A 177 12.71 -36.88 -11.17
C PHE A 177 12.28 -38.34 -10.91
N SER A 178 12.66 -38.92 -9.76
CA SER A 178 12.03 -40.15 -9.26
C SER A 178 10.64 -39.91 -8.66
N LYS A 179 10.30 -38.65 -8.34
CA LYS A 179 8.99 -38.20 -7.93
C LYS A 179 8.32 -37.41 -9.07
N PRO A 180 7.06 -37.69 -9.40
CA PRO A 180 6.38 -36.95 -10.44
C PRO A 180 6.27 -35.46 -10.06
N PRO A 181 6.37 -34.53 -11.03
CA PRO A 181 6.26 -33.08 -10.81
C PRO A 181 4.88 -32.66 -10.26
N PHE A 182 3.95 -33.61 -10.26
CA PHE A 182 2.61 -33.53 -9.74
C PHE A 182 2.42 -34.66 -8.74
N THR A 183 2.42 -34.34 -7.46
CA THR A 183 2.08 -35.32 -6.42
C THR A 183 0.61 -35.19 -6.06
N GLU A 184 -0.02 -36.32 -5.75
CA GLU A 184 -1.38 -36.35 -5.22
C GLU A 184 -1.48 -35.46 -3.97
N ASP A 185 -0.52 -35.55 -3.06
CA ASP A 185 -0.43 -34.69 -1.87
C ASP A 185 -0.39 -33.19 -2.18
N GLY A 186 0.34 -32.79 -3.23
CA GLY A 186 0.43 -31.39 -3.67
C GLY A 186 -0.91 -30.89 -4.20
N PHE A 187 -1.60 -31.71 -5.00
CA PHE A 187 -2.93 -31.37 -5.50
C PHE A 187 -4.00 -31.42 -4.41
N LEU A 188 -3.93 -32.37 -3.48
CA LEU A 188 -4.83 -32.42 -2.31
C LEU A 188 -4.60 -31.20 -1.40
N GLY A 189 -3.36 -30.74 -1.24
CA GLY A 189 -3.04 -29.50 -0.53
C GLY A 189 -3.61 -28.25 -1.22
N LEU A 190 -3.53 -28.17 -2.55
CA LEU A 190 -4.19 -27.12 -3.33
C LEU A 190 -5.71 -27.20 -3.20
N ALA A 191 -6.30 -28.39 -3.35
CA ALA A 191 -7.72 -28.62 -3.21
C ALA A 191 -8.23 -28.23 -1.82
N LYS A 192 -7.47 -28.54 -0.75
CA LYS A 192 -7.79 -28.12 0.61
C LYS A 192 -7.82 -26.60 0.77
N ARG A 193 -6.84 -25.88 0.22
CA ARG A 193 -6.84 -24.40 0.24
C ARG A 193 -8.05 -23.81 -0.47
N HIS A 194 -8.46 -24.41 -1.60
CA HIS A 194 -9.67 -23.99 -2.29
C HIS A 194 -10.95 -24.35 -1.50
N GLN A 195 -10.98 -25.50 -0.81
CA GLN A 195 -12.08 -25.88 0.07
C GLN A 195 -12.25 -24.89 1.23
N GLU A 196 -11.15 -24.43 1.82
CA GLU A 196 -11.15 -23.40 2.87
C GLU A 196 -11.70 -22.07 2.35
N LYS A 197 -11.28 -21.62 1.15
CA LYS A 197 -11.84 -20.43 0.49
C LYS A 197 -13.34 -20.56 0.22
N ILE A 198 -13.80 -21.73 -0.23
CA ILE A 198 -15.23 -22.01 -0.43
C ILE A 198 -15.99 -21.91 0.89
N ALA A 199 -15.45 -22.49 1.98
CA ALA A 199 -16.07 -22.41 3.30
C ALA A 199 -16.20 -20.96 3.78
N GLN A 200 -15.15 -20.16 3.61
CA GLN A 200 -15.16 -18.73 3.95
C GLN A 200 -16.19 -17.94 3.13
N ALA A 201 -16.26 -18.18 1.83
CA ALA A 201 -17.25 -17.54 0.95
C ALA A 201 -18.69 -17.91 1.36
N ASN A 202 -18.95 -19.18 1.72
CA ASN A 202 -20.25 -19.61 2.21
C ASN A 202 -20.63 -18.93 3.53
N GLN A 203 -19.68 -18.72 4.43
CA GLN A 203 -19.92 -17.96 5.67
C GLN A 203 -20.30 -16.50 5.37
N GLN A 204 -19.63 -15.85 4.42
CA GLN A 204 -19.98 -14.50 3.97
C GLN A 204 -21.37 -14.46 3.33
N ILE A 205 -21.72 -15.43 2.47
CA ILE A 205 -23.05 -15.55 1.89
C ILE A 205 -24.11 -15.64 2.98
N ALA A 206 -23.91 -16.47 4.01
CA ALA A 206 -24.84 -16.60 5.12
C ALA A 206 -25.02 -15.28 5.88
N GLN A 207 -23.95 -14.54 6.13
CA GLN A 207 -24.01 -13.20 6.74
C GLN A 207 -24.79 -12.22 5.86
N LEU A 208 -24.53 -12.19 4.56
CA LEU A 208 -25.24 -11.32 3.61
C LEU A 208 -26.73 -11.69 3.51
N GLN A 209 -27.09 -12.96 3.59
CA GLN A 209 -28.49 -13.40 3.62
C GLN A 209 -29.24 -12.86 4.85
N ILE A 210 -28.59 -12.81 6.01
CA ILE A 210 -29.17 -12.21 7.23
C ILE A 210 -29.43 -10.71 6.98
N VAL A 211 -28.47 -10.00 6.39
CA VAL A 211 -28.61 -8.58 6.04
C VAL A 211 -29.75 -8.36 5.06
N ILE A 212 -29.88 -9.21 4.03
CA ILE A 212 -30.97 -9.15 3.05
C ILE A 212 -32.33 -9.32 3.74
N GLN A 213 -32.47 -10.32 4.62
CA GLN A 213 -33.73 -10.57 5.34
C GLN A 213 -34.12 -9.39 6.24
N SER A 214 -33.16 -8.81 6.96
CA SER A 214 -33.40 -7.63 7.79
C SER A 214 -33.88 -6.43 6.97
N ASN A 215 -33.24 -6.18 5.82
CA ASN A 215 -33.62 -5.08 4.94
C ASN A 215 -34.98 -5.32 4.28
N ASP A 216 -35.31 -6.56 3.91
CA ASP A 216 -36.63 -6.86 3.35
C ASP A 216 -37.75 -6.66 4.40
N GLY A 217 -37.52 -7.05 5.66
CA GLY A 217 -38.45 -6.76 6.75
C GLY A 217 -38.70 -5.26 6.92
N ALA A 218 -37.63 -4.45 6.92
CA ALA A 218 -37.74 -2.99 6.98
C ALA A 218 -38.50 -2.43 5.76
N ARG A 219 -38.18 -2.88 4.55
CA ARG A 219 -38.87 -2.49 3.30
C ARG A 219 -40.37 -2.80 3.37
N GLN A 220 -40.76 -3.96 3.87
CA GLN A 220 -42.16 -4.34 4.03
C GLN A 220 -42.89 -3.41 5.02
N ALA A 221 -42.27 -3.13 6.16
CA ALA A 221 -42.82 -2.19 7.15
C ALA A 221 -43.03 -0.78 6.56
N TYR A 222 -42.03 -0.24 5.87
CA TYR A 222 -42.16 1.07 5.21
C TYR A 222 -43.19 1.07 4.09
N THR A 223 -43.32 -0.03 3.34
CA THR A 223 -44.35 -0.18 2.31
C THR A 223 -45.76 -0.16 2.93
N GLN A 224 -45.94 -0.78 4.10
CA GLN A 224 -47.20 -0.72 4.84
C GLN A 224 -47.49 0.70 5.34
N MET A 225 -46.50 1.37 5.94
CA MET A 225 -46.65 2.76 6.38
C MET A 225 -47.02 3.69 5.22
N ALA A 226 -46.40 3.53 4.05
CA ALA A 226 -46.74 4.31 2.85
C ALA A 226 -48.18 4.05 2.36
N ARG A 227 -48.75 2.86 2.58
CA ARG A 227 -50.17 2.59 2.29
C ARG A 227 -51.09 3.30 3.26
N VAL A 228 -50.77 3.27 4.55
CA VAL A 228 -51.54 3.98 5.59
C VAL A 228 -51.52 5.48 5.32
N ALA A 229 -50.34 6.06 5.09
CA ALA A 229 -50.16 7.48 4.78
C ALA A 229 -51.05 7.93 3.60
N ARG A 230 -51.01 7.19 2.48
CA ARG A 230 -51.87 7.48 1.31
C ARG A 230 -53.36 7.45 1.62
N SER A 231 -53.80 6.56 2.50
CA SER A 231 -55.22 6.47 2.86
C SER A 231 -55.64 7.60 3.79
N VAL A 232 -54.77 8.03 4.70
CA VAL A 232 -54.97 9.23 5.53
C VAL A 232 -55.02 10.49 4.64
N GLU A 233 -54.11 10.61 3.67
CA GLU A 233 -54.11 11.70 2.67
C GLU A 233 -55.41 11.75 1.85
N ALA A 234 -56.02 10.58 1.59
CA ALA A 234 -57.32 10.48 0.91
C ALA A 234 -58.52 10.82 1.82
N GLY A 235 -58.30 11.21 3.08
CA GLY A 235 -59.33 11.61 4.03
C GLY A 235 -60.02 10.45 4.77
N ASN A 236 -59.47 9.23 4.71
CA ASN A 236 -59.99 8.10 5.48
C ASN A 236 -59.48 8.14 6.93
N ASP A 237 -60.36 7.81 7.88
CA ASP A 237 -60.00 7.64 9.29
C ASP A 237 -59.37 6.26 9.52
N ILE A 238 -58.09 6.21 9.90
CA ILE A 238 -57.36 4.97 10.19
C ILE A 238 -56.92 5.00 11.66
N PRO A 239 -57.64 4.30 12.56
CA PRO A 239 -57.33 4.32 13.98
C PRO A 239 -56.12 3.46 14.37
N THR A 240 -55.68 2.53 13.50
CA THR A 240 -54.55 1.61 13.78
C THR A 240 -53.79 1.23 12.51
N LEU A 241 -52.48 0.99 12.63
CA LEU A 241 -51.59 0.57 11.53
C LEU A 241 -51.94 -0.80 10.91
N ASP A 242 -52.75 -1.59 11.60
CA ASP A 242 -53.14 -2.95 11.21
C ASP A 242 -54.26 -2.95 10.16
N ILE A 243 -54.98 -1.83 10.01
CA ILE A 243 -56.06 -1.65 9.06
C ILE A 243 -55.46 -1.22 7.72
N THR A 244 -55.01 -2.20 6.94
CA THR A 244 -54.61 -1.98 5.54
C THR A 244 -55.83 -2.12 4.65
N VAL A 245 -56.16 -1.06 3.91
CA VAL A 245 -57.20 -1.09 2.88
C VAL A 245 -56.78 -2.14 1.83
N ARG A 246 -57.49 -3.27 1.77
CA ARG A 246 -57.37 -4.21 0.64
C ARG A 246 -57.77 -3.45 -0.63
N GLN A 247 -56.94 -3.53 -1.67
CA GLN A 247 -57.31 -3.03 -2.99
C GLN A 247 -58.70 -3.58 -3.35
N LYS A 248 -59.61 -2.69 -3.76
CA LYS A 248 -60.71 -3.11 -4.62
C LYS A 248 -60.09 -3.50 -5.96
N ASP A 249 -60.53 -4.66 -6.47
CA ASP A 249 -60.21 -5.20 -7.79
C ASP A 249 -60.28 -4.15 -8.91
#